data_AF-A0A172YSF7-F1
#
_entry.id   AF-A0A172YSF7-F1
#
_cell.length_a   1.000
_cell.length_b   1.000
_cell.length_c   1.000
_cell.angle_alpha   90.00
_cell.angle_beta   90.00
_cell.angle_gamma   90.00
#
_symmetry.space_group_name_H-M   'P 1'
#
loop_
_entity.id
_entity.type
_entity.pdbx_description
1 polymer ?
#
loop_
_entity_poly.entity_id
_entity_poly.type
_entity_poly.pdbx_seq_one_letter_code
_entity_poly.pdbx_strand_id
1 'polypeptide(L)'
;MEKINVPLLLQALEKQYPAAFKQNYLFYGQIKTKGIWDDRREFIPWVLGLMIFVPSALALRDLLLHTLLSNTFLAQAYAILAVMLFLMLVNPLIIKQIRHSSHSLYQLLQHSPVKLTIIIVLEAINLIFLQNTFVMWVGLLLAINFGFVRFYKENLFREQAQDQDYYQLQQLRCACFWTYKQTLKLRMQLIFMSKESLKYRNAKQQLNRFADLYRQLFATEHQYCKKIKHINIDTYLDEML
;
A
#
# COMPACT_ATOMS: atom_id res chain seq x y z
N MET A 1 31.60 -1.52 -6.00
CA MET A 1 30.17 -1.71 -6.28
C MET A 1 29.79 -0.69 -7.34
N GLU A 2 29.45 -1.13 -8.55
CA GLU A 2 29.01 -0.23 -9.62
C GLU A 2 27.84 0.62 -9.14
N LYS A 3 27.93 1.95 -9.33
CA LYS A 3 26.79 2.85 -9.11
C LYS A 3 25.72 2.46 -10.11
N ILE A 4 24.72 1.69 -9.67
CA ILE A 4 23.59 1.31 -10.52
C ILE A 4 22.90 2.60 -10.95
N ASN A 5 22.99 2.90 -12.23
CA ASN A 5 22.39 4.09 -12.82
C ASN A 5 20.90 3.79 -13.06
N VAL A 6 20.08 4.00 -12.04
CA VAL A 6 18.62 3.74 -12.03
C VAL A 6 17.92 4.30 -13.28
N PRO A 7 18.23 5.50 -13.79
CA PRO A 7 17.61 6.01 -15.01
C PRO A 7 17.85 5.12 -16.24
N LEU A 8 19.09 4.65 -16.40
CA LEU A 8 19.49 3.82 -17.55
C LEU A 8 18.87 2.43 -17.48
N LEU A 9 18.81 1.86 -16.27
CA LEU A 9 18.12 0.61 -16.00
C LEU A 9 16.62 0.70 -16.30
N LEU A 10 15.95 1.77 -15.87
CA LEU A 10 14.54 1.99 -16.15
C LEU A 10 14.27 2.17 -17.65
N GLN A 11 15.11 2.90 -18.37
CA GLN A 11 14.97 3.09 -19.81
C GLN A 11 15.15 1.76 -20.59
N ALA A 12 16.10 0.92 -20.18
CA ALA A 12 16.28 -0.40 -20.75
C ALA A 12 15.05 -1.30 -20.50
N LEU A 13 14.52 -1.28 -19.28
CA LEU A 13 13.32 -2.04 -18.92
C LEU A 13 12.08 -1.55 -19.64
N GLU A 14 11.93 -0.24 -19.84
CA GLU A 14 10.77 0.32 -20.54
C GLU A 14 10.76 -0.13 -22.02
N LYS A 15 11.92 -0.18 -22.66
CA LYS A 15 12.06 -0.72 -24.02
C LYS A 15 11.74 -2.21 -24.08
N GLN A 16 12.18 -2.98 -23.09
CA GLN A 16 12.02 -4.44 -23.10
C GLN A 16 10.64 -4.90 -22.62
N TYR A 17 10.05 -4.18 -21.66
CA TYR A 17 8.81 -4.54 -20.97
C TYR A 17 7.90 -3.32 -20.74
N PRO A 18 7.32 -2.71 -21.80
CA PRO A 18 6.48 -1.53 -21.67
C PRO A 18 5.22 -1.76 -20.80
N ALA A 19 4.73 -3.00 -20.76
CA ALA A 19 3.60 -3.39 -19.92
C ALA A 19 3.87 -3.25 -18.41
N ALA A 20 5.14 -3.26 -17.97
CA ALA A 20 5.51 -3.06 -16.57
C ALA A 20 5.21 -1.65 -16.06
N PHE A 21 5.13 -0.68 -16.97
CA PHE A 21 4.97 0.74 -16.64
C PHE A 21 3.61 1.29 -17.05
N LYS A 22 3.05 0.86 -18.19
CA LYS A 22 1.77 1.38 -18.72
C LYS A 22 0.52 0.67 -18.17
N GLN A 23 0.64 -0.58 -17.74
CA GLN A 23 -0.50 -1.42 -17.37
C GLN A 23 -0.43 -1.94 -15.93
N ASN A 24 0.54 -1.46 -15.15
CA ASN A 24 0.72 -1.88 -13.76
C ASN A 24 0.58 -0.68 -12.82
N TYR A 25 -0.46 -0.72 -11.99
CA TYR A 25 -0.77 0.33 -11.03
C TYR A 25 -0.47 -0.14 -9.61
N LEU A 26 0.08 0.77 -8.80
CA LEU A 26 0.28 0.60 -7.37
C LEU A 26 -0.77 1.42 -6.64
N PHE A 27 -1.44 0.81 -5.65
CA PHE A 27 -2.48 1.48 -4.87
C PHE A 27 -1.96 2.20 -3.62
N TYR A 28 -0.66 2.49 -3.56
CA TYR A 28 -0.01 3.10 -2.39
C TYR A 28 1.10 4.09 -2.78
N GLY A 29 1.55 4.89 -1.82
CA GLY A 29 2.76 5.73 -1.93
C GLY A 29 2.65 6.91 -2.90
N GLN A 30 1.44 7.41 -3.14
CA GLN A 30 1.16 8.49 -4.07
C GLN A 30 1.68 9.83 -3.56
N ILE A 31 1.58 10.08 -2.24
CA ILE A 31 1.99 11.33 -1.62
C ILE A 31 3.31 11.10 -0.88
N LYS A 32 4.34 11.79 -1.34
CA LYS A 32 5.69 11.75 -0.76
C LYS A 32 5.97 13.07 -0.05
N THR A 33 6.43 13.00 1.19
CA THR A 33 6.71 14.18 2.04
C THR A 33 8.13 14.12 2.59
N LYS A 34 8.77 15.29 2.66
CA LYS A 34 10.17 15.41 3.09
C LYS A 34 10.34 15.25 4.60
N GLY A 35 9.32 15.60 5.38
CA GLY A 35 9.38 15.46 6.84
C GLY A 35 8.11 15.94 7.52
N ILE A 36 8.19 16.07 8.85
CA ILE A 36 7.06 16.45 9.72
C ILE A 36 6.56 17.88 9.40
N TRP A 37 7.42 18.73 8.84
CA TRP A 37 7.11 20.14 8.56
C TRP A 37 6.54 20.42 7.16
N ASP A 38 6.37 19.39 6.31
CA ASP A 38 5.65 19.52 5.03
C ASP A 38 4.13 19.33 5.25
N ASP A 39 3.60 20.07 6.22
CA ASP A 39 2.30 19.88 6.87
C ASP A 39 1.13 19.80 5.88
N ARG A 40 1.15 20.63 4.82
CA ARG A 40 -0.01 20.75 3.90
C ARG A 40 -0.25 19.47 3.11
N ARG A 41 0.82 18.78 2.70
CA ARG A 41 0.71 17.51 1.95
C ARG A 41 0.28 16.36 2.85
N GLU A 42 0.56 16.46 4.15
CA GLU A 42 0.16 15.44 5.14
C GLU A 42 -1.36 15.38 5.35
N PHE A 43 -2.08 16.47 5.15
CA PHE A 43 -3.54 16.53 5.30
C PHE A 43 -4.30 15.98 4.10
N ILE A 44 -3.69 15.93 2.90
CA ILE A 44 -4.37 15.49 1.67
C ILE A 44 -5.00 14.08 1.81
N PRO A 45 -4.27 13.04 2.26
CA PRO A 45 -4.87 11.71 2.42
C PRO A 45 -5.96 11.67 3.51
N TRP A 46 -5.86 12.53 4.53
CA TRP A 46 -6.89 12.66 5.55
C TRP A 46 -8.18 13.24 4.98
N VAL A 47 -8.09 14.36 4.26
CA VAL A 47 -9.24 15.00 3.60
C VAL A 47 -9.90 14.01 2.64
N LEU A 48 -9.11 13.33 1.81
CA LEU A 48 -9.63 12.30 0.90
C LEU A 48 -10.33 11.17 1.64
N GLY A 49 -9.73 10.63 2.71
CA GLY A 49 -10.33 9.58 3.51
C GLY A 49 -11.68 10.00 4.12
N LEU A 50 -11.73 11.20 4.70
CA LEU A 50 -12.97 11.73 5.29
C LEU A 50 -14.06 11.95 4.23
N MET A 51 -13.71 12.54 3.09
CA MET A 51 -14.65 12.79 2.00
C MET A 51 -15.23 11.52 1.38
N ILE A 52 -14.51 10.39 1.45
CA ILE A 52 -14.98 9.11 0.94
C ILE A 52 -15.79 8.37 2.00
N PHE A 53 -15.18 8.13 3.17
CA PHE A 53 -15.70 7.15 4.13
C PHE A 53 -16.80 7.72 5.05
N VAL A 54 -16.76 9.01 5.39
CA VAL A 54 -17.81 9.61 6.24
C VAL A 54 -19.15 9.68 5.49
N PRO A 55 -19.24 10.23 4.27
CA PRO A 55 -20.49 10.21 3.51
C PRO A 55 -20.97 8.78 3.22
N SER A 56 -20.05 7.86 2.93
CA SER A 56 -20.39 6.45 2.69
C SER A 56 -21.00 5.80 3.93
N ALA A 57 -20.45 6.06 5.12
CA ALA A 57 -21.01 5.56 6.38
C ALA A 57 -22.40 6.16 6.66
N LEU A 58 -22.60 7.45 6.39
CA LEU A 58 -23.91 8.10 6.56
C LEU A 58 -24.94 7.56 5.57
N ALA A 59 -24.60 7.44 4.29
CA ALA A 59 -25.48 6.87 3.29
C ALA A 59 -25.86 5.42 3.61
N LEU A 60 -24.89 4.62 4.08
CA LEU A 60 -25.13 3.24 4.48
C LEU A 60 -26.00 3.14 5.75
N ARG A 61 -25.83 4.06 6.71
CA ARG A 61 -26.73 4.17 7.87
C ARG A 61 -28.17 4.41 7.39
N ASP A 62 -28.38 5.37 6.51
CA ASP A 62 -29.72 5.74 6.07
C ASP A 62 -30.39 4.59 5.31
N LEU A 63 -29.64 3.87 4.48
CA LEU A 63 -30.12 2.64 3.84
C LEU A 63 -30.51 1.56 4.86
N LEU A 64 -29.70 1.34 5.90
CA LEU A 64 -29.98 0.36 6.95
C LEU A 64 -31.21 0.73 7.78
N LEU A 65 -31.40 2.03 8.07
CA LEU A 65 -32.58 2.54 8.77
C LEU A 65 -33.87 2.32 7.98
N HIS A 66 -33.82 2.52 6.66
CA HIS A 66 -34.98 2.34 5.81
C HIS A 66 -35.36 0.87 5.56
N THR A 67 -34.41 -0.05 5.69
CA THR A 67 -34.60 -1.45 5.28
C THR A 67 -34.77 -2.43 6.44
N LEU A 68 -33.88 -2.36 7.44
CA LEU A 68 -33.67 -3.48 8.36
C LEU A 68 -33.73 -3.09 9.84
N LEU A 69 -33.32 -1.86 10.19
CA LEU A 69 -33.08 -1.45 11.57
C LEU A 69 -33.94 -0.24 11.96
N SER A 70 -34.61 -0.31 13.10
CA SER A 70 -35.42 0.81 13.61
C SER A 70 -34.63 1.76 14.53
N ASN A 71 -33.42 1.37 14.96
CA ASN A 71 -32.59 2.13 15.89
C ASN A 71 -31.43 2.83 15.17
N THR A 72 -31.38 4.16 15.29
CA THR A 72 -30.36 5.04 14.69
C THR A 72 -28.94 4.72 15.15
N PHE A 73 -28.76 4.38 16.43
CA PHE A 73 -27.46 4.00 16.97
C PHE A 73 -26.96 2.71 16.31
N LEU A 74 -27.80 1.66 16.29
CA LEU A 74 -27.42 0.37 15.70
C LEU A 74 -27.12 0.51 14.21
N ALA A 75 -27.96 1.25 13.46
CA ALA A 75 -27.72 1.47 12.04
C ALA A 75 -26.40 2.21 11.78
N GLN A 76 -26.06 3.23 12.58
CA GLN A 76 -24.79 3.94 12.45
C GLN A 76 -23.60 3.04 12.78
N ALA A 77 -23.69 2.24 13.84
CA ALA A 77 -22.64 1.33 14.27
C ALA A 77 -22.39 0.24 13.22
N TYR A 78 -23.43 -0.38 12.67
CA TYR A 78 -23.29 -1.36 11.59
C TYR A 78 -22.74 -0.74 10.30
N ALA A 79 -23.14 0.49 9.96
CA ALA A 79 -22.59 1.19 8.80
C ALA A 79 -21.08 1.45 8.95
N ILE A 80 -20.65 1.92 10.13
CA ILE A 80 -19.24 2.14 10.44
C ILE A 80 -18.47 0.82 10.41
N LEU A 81 -18.99 -0.24 11.05
CA LEU A 81 -18.37 -1.57 11.03
C LEU A 81 -18.23 -2.12 9.61
N ALA A 82 -19.23 -1.92 8.74
CA ALA A 82 -19.16 -2.34 7.35
C ALA A 82 -18.03 -1.62 6.59
N VAL A 83 -17.85 -0.31 6.81
CA VAL A 83 -16.72 0.45 6.27
C VAL A 83 -15.39 -0.08 6.80
N MET A 84 -15.28 -0.34 8.11
CA MET A 84 -14.06 -0.90 8.70
C MET A 84 -13.72 -2.28 8.15
N LEU A 85 -14.71 -3.15 7.98
CA LEU A 85 -14.55 -4.49 7.40
C LEU A 85 -14.15 -4.41 5.93
N PHE A 86 -14.70 -3.46 5.17
CA PHE A 86 -14.26 -3.19 3.81
C PHE A 86 -12.78 -2.78 3.76
N LEU A 87 -12.35 -1.87 4.63
CA LEU A 87 -10.93 -1.49 4.75
C LEU A 87 -10.06 -2.70 5.14
N MET A 88 -10.56 -3.56 6.03
CA MET A 88 -9.87 -4.79 6.43
C MET A 88 -9.71 -5.78 5.28
N LEU A 89 -10.66 -5.82 4.34
CA LEU A 89 -10.58 -6.65 3.14
C LEU A 89 -9.56 -6.10 2.14
N VAL A 90 -9.50 -4.78 1.97
CA VAL A 90 -8.62 -4.12 0.98
C VAL A 90 -7.16 -4.07 1.45
N ASN A 91 -6.91 -3.83 2.73
CA ASN A 91 -5.55 -3.65 3.28
C ASN A 91 -4.56 -4.78 2.96
N PRO A 92 -4.91 -6.08 3.14
CA PRO A 92 -4.00 -7.17 2.82
C PRO A 92 -3.58 -7.18 1.35
N LEU A 93 -4.47 -6.76 0.44
CA LEU A 93 -4.16 -6.67 -0.98
C LEU A 93 -3.09 -5.61 -1.24
N ILE A 94 -3.24 -4.42 -0.65
CA ILE A 94 -2.28 -3.32 -0.76
C ILE A 94 -0.94 -3.71 -0.13
N ILE A 95 -0.95 -4.29 1.08
CA ILE A 95 0.28 -4.75 1.76
C ILE A 95 1.00 -5.81 0.95
N LYS A 96 0.28 -6.71 0.28
CA LYS A 96 0.89 -7.67 -0.63
C LYS A 96 1.57 -6.99 -1.81
N GLN A 97 1.02 -5.90 -2.35
CA GLN A 97 1.73 -5.10 -3.36
C GLN A 97 3.02 -4.53 -2.78
N ILE A 98 2.92 -3.83 -1.64
CA ILE A 98 4.06 -3.18 -0.96
C ILE A 98 5.16 -4.20 -0.66
N ARG A 99 4.82 -5.38 -0.13
CA ARG A 99 5.77 -6.45 0.18
C ARG A 99 6.66 -6.83 -1.01
N HIS A 100 6.11 -6.76 -2.22
CA HIS A 100 6.78 -7.16 -3.46
C HIS A 100 7.24 -5.98 -4.32
N SER A 101 7.28 -4.78 -3.74
CA SER A 101 7.68 -3.58 -4.48
C SER A 101 8.54 -2.63 -3.65
N SER A 102 8.33 -2.53 -2.34
CA SER A 102 9.13 -1.70 -1.47
C SER A 102 9.39 -2.32 -0.11
N HIS A 103 10.68 -2.41 0.24
CA HIS A 103 11.08 -2.97 1.52
C HIS A 103 10.79 -2.03 2.71
N SER A 104 11.14 -0.74 2.59
CA SER A 104 11.02 0.21 3.71
C SER A 104 9.57 0.47 4.10
N LEU A 105 8.69 0.65 3.11
CA LEU A 105 7.26 0.82 3.35
C LEU A 105 6.61 -0.42 3.94
N TYR A 106 7.06 -1.62 3.53
CA TYR A 106 6.53 -2.86 4.07
C TYR A 106 6.81 -2.97 5.57
N GLN A 107 8.03 -2.67 6.01
CA GLN A 107 8.40 -2.69 7.43
C GLN A 107 7.53 -1.72 8.25
N LEU A 108 7.22 -0.54 7.72
CA LEU A 108 6.39 0.46 8.38
C LEU A 108 4.92 0.03 8.50
N LEU A 109 4.38 -0.64 7.48
CA LEU A 109 2.93 -0.83 7.31
C LEU A 109 2.44 -2.27 7.47
N GLN A 110 3.32 -3.26 7.60
CA GLN A 110 2.95 -4.69 7.66
C GLN A 110 1.92 -5.03 8.77
N HIS A 111 1.92 -4.30 9.89
CA HIS A 111 1.02 -4.55 11.02
C HIS A 111 -0.30 -3.76 10.94
N SER A 112 -0.55 -3.02 9.87
CA SER A 112 -1.78 -2.23 9.72
C SER A 112 -3.08 -3.06 9.79
N PRO A 113 -3.16 -4.29 9.22
CA PRO A 113 -4.37 -5.12 9.32
C PRO A 113 -4.65 -5.52 10.77
N VAL A 114 -3.60 -5.86 11.53
CA VAL A 114 -3.74 -6.21 12.96
C VAL A 114 -4.27 -5.02 13.76
N LYS A 115 -3.73 -3.82 13.52
CA LYS A 115 -4.20 -2.58 14.16
C LYS A 115 -5.66 -2.31 13.82
N LEU A 116 -6.06 -2.54 12.57
CA LEU A 116 -7.45 -2.39 12.15
C LEU A 116 -8.37 -3.43 12.81
N THR A 117 -7.94 -4.68 12.94
CA THR A 117 -8.69 -5.72 13.67
C THR A 117 -8.93 -5.32 15.12
N ILE A 118 -7.91 -4.79 15.81
CA ILE A 118 -8.06 -4.32 17.19
C ILE A 118 -9.13 -3.23 17.27
N ILE A 119 -9.12 -2.27 16.33
CA ILE A 119 -10.11 -1.20 16.28
C ILE A 119 -11.52 -1.75 16.04
N ILE A 120 -11.68 -2.71 15.12
CA ILE A 120 -12.97 -3.36 14.85
C ILE A 120 -13.50 -4.08 16.09
N VAL A 121 -12.62 -4.77 16.83
CA VAL A 121 -13.02 -5.44 18.08
C VAL A 121 -13.43 -4.42 19.15
N LEU A 122 -12.70 -3.31 19.29
CA LEU A 122 -13.08 -2.22 20.19
C LEU A 122 -14.43 -1.61 19.79
N GLU A 123 -14.70 -1.47 18.50
CA GLU A 123 -15.98 -0.98 17.99
C GLU A 123 -17.13 -1.97 18.27
N ALA A 124 -16.88 -3.27 18.15
CA ALA A 124 -17.86 -4.30 18.52
C ALA A 124 -18.16 -4.30 20.04
N ILE A 125 -17.15 -4.04 20.87
CA ILE A 125 -17.35 -3.85 22.32
C ILE A 125 -18.18 -2.58 22.58
N ASN A 126 -17.90 -1.49 21.85
CA ASN A 126 -18.68 -0.26 21.94
C ASN A 126 -20.15 -0.50 21.57
N LEU A 127 -20.43 -1.28 20.53
CA LEU A 127 -21.79 -1.65 20.12
C LEU A 127 -22.55 -2.38 21.24
N ILE A 128 -21.93 -3.35 21.90
CA ILE A 128 -22.61 -4.22 22.86
C ILE A 128 -22.73 -3.56 24.24
N PHE A 129 -21.68 -2.90 24.71
CA PHE A 129 -21.58 -2.46 26.11
C PHE A 129 -21.68 -0.94 26.31
N LEU A 130 -20.86 -0.15 25.61
CA LEU A 130 -20.73 1.29 25.90
C LEU A 130 -21.83 2.13 25.24
N GLN A 131 -22.30 1.69 24.07
CA GLN A 131 -23.28 2.37 23.23
C GLN A 131 -22.98 3.85 23.00
N ASN A 132 -21.70 4.20 22.80
CA ASN A 132 -21.24 5.59 22.74
C ASN A 132 -20.95 6.03 21.31
N THR A 133 -21.68 7.05 20.83
CA THR A 133 -21.54 7.61 19.48
C THR A 133 -20.20 8.29 19.23
N PHE A 134 -19.63 8.94 20.25
CA PHE A 134 -18.31 9.56 20.12
C PHE A 134 -17.22 8.51 19.87
N VAL A 135 -17.28 7.39 20.59
CA VAL A 135 -16.35 6.27 20.43
C VAL A 135 -16.46 5.70 19.01
N MET A 136 -17.66 5.59 18.43
CA MET A 136 -17.85 5.12 17.05
C MET A 136 -17.09 5.98 16.03
N TRP A 137 -17.23 7.31 16.14
CA TRP A 137 -16.57 8.24 15.23
C TRP A 137 -15.05 8.25 15.41
N VAL A 138 -14.57 8.18 16.65
CA VAL A 138 -13.12 8.03 16.92
C VAL A 138 -12.60 6.71 16.34
N GLY A 139 -13.34 5.62 16.52
CA GLY A 139 -13.04 4.32 15.92
C GLY A 139 -12.93 4.42 14.41
N LEU A 140 -13.91 5.05 13.74
CA LEU A 140 -13.88 5.27 12.29
C LEU A 140 -12.65 6.06 11.85
N LEU A 141 -12.30 7.15 12.55
CA LEU A 141 -11.12 7.95 12.22
C LEU A 141 -9.83 7.13 12.33
N LEU A 142 -9.69 6.31 13.38
CA LEU A 142 -8.56 5.41 13.54
C LEU A 142 -8.54 4.35 12.43
N ALA A 143 -9.69 3.80 12.07
CA ALA A 143 -9.81 2.85 10.97
C ALA A 143 -9.41 3.46 9.63
N ILE A 144 -9.83 4.69 9.32
CA ILE A 144 -9.41 5.44 8.13
C ILE A 144 -7.90 5.69 8.15
N ASN A 145 -7.31 6.01 9.31
CA ASN A 145 -5.88 6.21 9.44
C ASN A 145 -5.07 4.95 9.07
N PHE A 146 -5.38 3.83 9.72
CA PHE A 146 -4.67 2.57 9.50
C PHE A 146 -5.07 1.83 8.23
N GLY A 147 -6.27 2.09 7.70
CA GLY A 147 -6.80 1.44 6.50
C GLY A 147 -6.68 2.23 5.21
N PHE A 148 -6.37 3.52 5.27
CA PHE A 148 -6.29 4.35 4.07
C PHE A 148 -5.12 5.34 4.14
N VAL A 149 -5.15 6.28 5.08
CA VAL A 149 -4.22 7.44 5.12
C VAL A 149 -2.76 6.99 5.06
N ARG A 150 -2.39 6.01 5.89
CA ARG A 150 -1.00 5.51 5.97
C ARG A 150 -0.51 4.81 4.70
N PHE A 151 -1.40 4.30 3.85
CA PHE A 151 -1.00 3.68 2.58
C PHE A 151 -0.75 4.70 1.48
N TYR A 152 -1.46 5.84 1.52
CA TYR A 152 -1.29 6.91 0.53
C TYR A 152 -0.10 7.83 0.83
N LYS A 153 0.38 7.82 2.07
CA LYS A 153 1.44 8.70 2.58
C LYS A 153 2.76 7.96 2.76
N GLU A 154 3.84 8.53 2.24
CA GLU A 154 5.22 8.10 2.51
C GLU A 154 6.08 9.29 2.97
N ASN A 155 6.68 9.17 4.16
CA ASN A 155 7.44 10.23 4.81
C ASN A 155 8.95 9.98 4.79
N LEU A 156 9.70 10.99 5.27
CA LEU A 156 11.14 10.98 5.57
C LEU A 156 12.04 11.02 4.33
N PHE A 157 11.58 11.63 3.23
CA PHE A 157 12.45 11.89 2.09
C PHE A 157 13.44 13.02 2.41
N ARG A 158 14.72 12.83 2.06
CA ARG A 158 15.76 13.84 2.28
C ARG A 158 15.42 15.14 1.57
N GLU A 159 15.87 16.28 2.08
CA GLU A 159 15.60 17.57 1.45
C GLU A 159 16.12 17.66 0.01
N GLN A 160 17.27 17.03 -0.23
CA GLN A 160 17.95 16.95 -1.53
C GLN A 160 17.21 16.08 -2.56
N ALA A 161 16.21 15.28 -2.13
CA ALA A 161 15.44 14.46 -3.05
C ALA A 161 14.58 15.34 -3.97
N GLN A 162 14.69 15.11 -5.27
CA GLN A 162 13.97 15.85 -6.30
C GLN A 162 12.75 15.06 -6.79
N ASP A 163 11.82 15.74 -7.48
CA ASP A 163 10.63 15.10 -8.05
C ASP A 163 11.00 13.98 -9.04
N GLN A 164 12.13 14.12 -9.72
CA GLN A 164 12.65 13.07 -10.60
C GLN A 164 13.03 11.79 -9.83
N ASP A 165 13.54 11.92 -8.60
CA ASP A 165 13.84 10.76 -7.76
C ASP A 165 12.56 10.05 -7.31
N TYR A 166 11.53 10.84 -6.99
CA TYR A 166 10.21 10.32 -6.63
C TYR A 166 9.55 9.55 -7.77
N TYR A 167 9.69 10.06 -8.99
CA TYR A 167 9.22 9.40 -10.19
C TYR A 167 9.99 8.09 -10.43
N GLN A 168 11.32 8.12 -10.40
CA GLN A 168 12.16 6.93 -10.62
C GLN A 168 11.87 5.83 -9.59
N LEU A 169 11.72 6.20 -8.31
CA LEU A 169 11.34 5.25 -7.26
C LEU A 169 10.00 4.58 -7.56
N GLN A 170 9.01 5.35 -8.01
CA GLN A 170 7.69 4.81 -8.34
C GLN A 170 7.75 3.85 -9.53
N GLN A 171 8.46 4.23 -10.59
CA GLN A 171 8.63 3.36 -11.77
C GLN A 171 9.37 2.06 -11.40
N LEU A 172 10.37 2.14 -10.54
CA LEU A 172 11.10 0.98 -10.06
C LEU A 172 10.20 0.03 -9.25
N ARG A 173 9.34 0.57 -8.38
CA ARG A 173 8.34 -0.20 -7.63
C ARG A 173 7.30 -0.83 -8.56
N CYS A 174 6.85 -0.13 -9.60
CA CYS A 174 5.97 -0.69 -10.62
C CYS A 174 6.63 -1.86 -11.35
N ALA A 175 7.89 -1.73 -11.75
CA ALA A 175 8.65 -2.80 -12.39
C ALA A 175 8.84 -4.01 -11.45
N CYS A 176 9.17 -3.78 -10.18
CA CYS A 176 9.27 -4.84 -9.16
C CYS A 176 7.95 -5.61 -9.03
N PHE A 177 6.83 -4.91 -8.87
CA PHE A 177 5.54 -5.56 -8.70
C PHE A 177 5.09 -6.32 -9.95
N TRP A 178 5.36 -5.77 -11.14
CA TRP A 178 5.04 -6.42 -12.40
C TRP A 178 5.84 -7.70 -12.59
N THR A 179 7.16 -7.66 -12.34
CA THR A 179 8.01 -8.86 -12.45
C THR A 179 7.57 -9.95 -11.48
N TYR A 180 7.20 -9.59 -10.25
CA TYR A 180 6.57 -10.52 -9.30
C TYR A 180 5.28 -11.15 -9.84
N LYS A 181 4.37 -10.35 -10.45
CA LYS A 181 3.15 -10.87 -11.08
C LYS A 181 3.46 -11.87 -12.20
N GLN A 182 4.46 -11.59 -13.04
CA GLN A 182 4.87 -12.53 -14.10
C GLN A 182 5.42 -13.83 -13.53
N THR A 183 6.24 -13.76 -12.48
CA THR A 183 6.73 -14.96 -11.77
C THR A 183 5.57 -15.77 -11.20
N LEU A 184 4.57 -15.14 -10.58
CA LEU A 184 3.39 -15.82 -10.05
C LEU A 184 2.57 -16.48 -11.17
N LYS A 185 2.33 -15.77 -12.27
CA LYS A 185 1.60 -16.29 -13.44
C LYS A 185 2.30 -17.52 -14.02
N LEU A 186 3.62 -17.48 -14.19
CA LEU A 186 4.40 -18.60 -14.70
C LEU A 186 4.42 -19.79 -13.73
N ARG A 187 4.52 -19.53 -12.41
CA ARG A 187 4.41 -20.59 -11.40
C ARG A 187 3.08 -21.31 -11.49
N MET A 188 1.98 -20.56 -11.60
CA MET A 188 0.64 -21.14 -11.75
C MET A 188 0.53 -21.95 -13.05
N GLN A 189 1.04 -21.44 -14.17
CA GLN A 189 1.04 -22.17 -15.44
C GLN A 189 1.81 -23.49 -15.36
N LEU A 190 2.97 -23.50 -14.69
CA LEU A 190 3.80 -24.71 -14.53
C LEU A 190 3.12 -25.81 -13.71
N ILE A 191 2.21 -25.46 -12.77
CA ILE A 191 1.45 -26.46 -12.00
C ILE A 191 0.55 -27.30 -12.91
N PHE A 192 0.01 -26.70 -13.97
CA PHE A 192 -0.92 -27.36 -14.90
C PHE A 192 -0.24 -27.95 -16.15
N MET A 193 1.08 -27.83 -16.28
CA MET A 193 1.82 -28.31 -17.46
C MET A 193 2.54 -29.64 -17.18
N SER A 194 2.57 -30.53 -18.18
CA SER A 194 3.38 -31.74 -18.10
C SER A 194 4.87 -31.42 -18.09
N LYS A 195 5.59 -32.01 -17.13
CA LYS A 195 7.04 -31.80 -16.89
C LYS A 195 7.92 -32.25 -18.06
N GLU A 196 7.42 -33.16 -18.88
CA GLU A 196 8.17 -33.72 -20.02
C GLU A 196 8.07 -32.86 -21.28
N SER A 197 7.12 -31.92 -21.32
CA SER A 197 6.90 -31.07 -22.48
C SER A 197 8.03 -30.04 -22.67
N LEU A 198 8.40 -29.77 -23.93
CA LEU A 198 9.32 -28.68 -24.28
C LEU A 198 8.81 -27.32 -23.77
N LYS A 199 7.48 -27.14 -23.78
CA LYS A 199 6.80 -25.94 -23.26
C LYS A 199 7.07 -25.72 -21.77
N TYR A 200 7.08 -26.79 -20.96
CA TYR A 200 7.40 -26.71 -19.54
C TYR A 200 8.85 -26.26 -19.31
N ARG A 201 9.81 -26.80 -20.07
CA ARG A 201 11.23 -26.39 -19.97
C ARG A 201 11.41 -24.91 -20.30
N ASN A 202 10.78 -24.44 -21.37
CA ASN A 202 10.83 -23.02 -21.76
C ASN A 202 10.18 -22.11 -20.71
N ALA A 203 8.99 -22.47 -20.20
CA ALA A 203 8.32 -21.71 -19.15
C ALA A 203 9.12 -21.68 -17.84
N LYS A 204 9.82 -22.77 -17.49
CA LYS A 204 10.71 -22.83 -16.33
C LYS A 204 11.94 -21.92 -16.49
N GLN A 205 12.54 -21.87 -17.68
CA GLN A 205 13.64 -20.93 -17.97
C GLN A 205 13.17 -19.48 -17.88
N GLN A 206 11.99 -19.16 -18.43
CA GLN A 206 11.39 -17.82 -18.31
C GLN A 206 11.11 -17.44 -16.85
N LEU A 207 10.60 -18.38 -16.05
CA LEU A 207 10.38 -18.17 -14.62
C LEU A 207 11.67 -17.77 -13.91
N ASN A 208 12.77 -18.49 -14.16
CA ASN A 208 14.06 -18.18 -13.54
C ASN A 208 14.54 -16.78 -13.95
N ARG A 209 14.45 -16.42 -15.23
CA ARG A 209 14.79 -15.08 -15.71
C ARG A 209 14.00 -13.98 -15.00
N PHE A 210 12.68 -14.14 -14.85
CA PHE A 210 11.85 -13.16 -14.14
C PHE A 210 12.13 -13.14 -12.63
N ALA A 211 12.44 -14.29 -12.02
CA ALA A 211 12.77 -14.37 -10.61
C ALA A 211 14.10 -13.67 -10.29
N ASP A 212 15.11 -13.83 -11.16
CA ASP A 212 16.39 -13.15 -11.02
C ASP A 212 16.25 -11.65 -11.29
N LEU A 213 15.47 -11.27 -12.31
CA LEU A 213 15.14 -9.87 -12.56
C LEU A 213 14.43 -9.24 -11.35
N TYR A 214 13.43 -9.91 -10.77
CA TYR A 214 12.74 -9.43 -9.57
C TYR A 214 13.72 -9.21 -8.41
N ARG A 215 14.65 -10.15 -8.16
CA ARG A 215 15.65 -10.01 -7.09
C ARG A 215 16.56 -8.79 -7.33
N GLN A 216 17.03 -8.59 -8.55
CA GLN A 216 17.87 -7.46 -8.92
C GLN A 216 17.13 -6.13 -8.76
N LEU A 217 15.89 -6.04 -9.25
CA LEU A 217 15.07 -4.83 -9.13
C LEU A 217 14.75 -4.50 -7.67
N PHE A 218 14.40 -5.50 -6.87
CA PHE A 218 14.07 -5.30 -5.46
C PHE A 218 15.29 -4.88 -4.64
N ALA A 219 16.47 -5.45 -4.92
CA ALA A 219 17.71 -5.00 -4.31
C ALA A 219 18.07 -3.55 -4.71
N THR A 220 17.86 -3.21 -5.98
CA THR A 220 18.07 -1.85 -6.50
C THR A 220 17.10 -0.87 -5.85
N GLU A 221 15.83 -1.23 -5.68
CA GLU A 221 14.83 -0.39 -4.98
C GLU A 221 15.25 -0.12 -3.56
N HIS A 222 15.69 -1.15 -2.84
CA HIS A 222 16.12 -1.00 -1.47
C HIS A 222 17.33 -0.06 -1.33
N GLN A 223 18.33 -0.21 -2.22
CA GLN A 223 19.51 0.67 -2.24
C GLN A 223 19.16 2.11 -2.63
N TYR A 224 18.30 2.28 -3.64
CA TYR A 224 17.87 3.59 -4.10
C TYR A 224 17.04 4.31 -3.04
N CYS A 225 16.13 3.59 -2.37
CA CYS A 225 15.32 4.11 -1.27
C CYS A 225 16.20 4.62 -0.12
N LYS A 226 17.25 3.87 0.28
CA LYS A 226 18.22 4.31 1.30
C LYS A 226 18.98 5.59 0.92
N LYS A 227 19.15 5.87 -0.36
CA LYS A 227 19.82 7.08 -0.85
C LYS A 227 18.94 8.33 -0.69
N ILE A 228 17.64 8.19 -0.95
CA ILE A 228 16.70 9.32 -1.06
C ILE A 228 15.85 9.52 0.21
N LYS A 229 15.85 8.56 1.14
CA LYS A 229 14.99 8.54 2.32
C LYS A 229 15.81 8.23 3.57
N HIS A 230 15.51 8.91 4.67
CA HIS A 230 16.07 8.58 5.98
C HIS A 230 15.52 7.23 6.46
N ILE A 231 16.41 6.37 6.95
CA ILE A 231 16.05 5.03 7.38
C ILE A 231 15.31 5.09 8.73
N ASN A 232 15.72 6.04 9.60
CA ASN A 232 15.16 6.23 10.94
C ASN A 232 14.80 7.70 11.18
N ILE A 233 13.91 7.93 12.15
CA ILE A 233 13.56 9.29 12.61
C ILE A 233 14.77 9.96 13.27
N ASP A 234 15.60 9.19 13.99
CA ASP A 234 16.80 9.73 14.67
C ASP A 234 17.78 10.35 13.66
N THR A 235 18.03 9.65 12.55
CA THR A 235 18.88 10.19 11.45
C THR A 235 18.25 11.37 10.71
N TYR A 236 16.94 11.55 10.81
CA TYR A 236 16.26 12.73 10.29
C TYR A 236 16.37 13.91 11.27
N LEU A 237 16.23 13.64 12.58
CA LEU A 237 16.38 14.65 13.63
C LEU A 237 17.83 15.15 13.74
N ASP A 238 18.81 14.26 13.60
CA ASP A 238 20.24 14.60 13.61
C ASP A 238 20.67 15.46 12.41
N GLU A 239 20.00 15.36 11.26
CA GLU A 239 20.26 16.23 10.10
C GLU A 239 19.56 17.59 10.21
N MET A 240 18.55 17.72 11.09
CA MET A 240 17.77 18.95 11.29
C MET A 240 18.30 19.81 12.45
N LEU A 241 19.09 19.24 13.36
CA LEU A 241 19.71 19.90 14.51
C LEU A 241 21.14 20.37 14.18
#